data_AF-A0A8J3TSQ2-F1
#
_entry.id   AF-A0A8J3TSQ2-F1
#
_cell.length_a   1.000
_cell.length_b   1.000
_cell.length_c   1.000
_cell.angle_alpha   90.00
_cell.angle_beta   90.00
_cell.angle_gamma   90.00
#
_symmetry.space_group_name_H-M   'P 1'
#
loop_
_entity.id
_entity.type
_entity.pdbx_description
1 polymer ?
#
loop_
_entity_poly.entity_id
_entity_poly.type
_entity_poly.pdbx_seq_one_letter_code
_entity_poly.pdbx_strand_id
1 'polypeptide(L)'
;MTLHAFPAMRFPVLAGLGACAVAFAVSDVVNREMSPVAEVVSRFVNTHAGWLVTVGMYGLALASAVFTVGVARTRASRTGSWLFGIWSAGLLLAAVFPADPPGRWDDPSVSETIHGLAAWVALLAFLAAAVLLTRRWRREPGMPGALTAVTAAVVLGMILFVITMVDVMGARALPSVIGLTERIVLAADVAWIAVATIGLTRSGGARR
;
A
#
# COMPACT_ATOMS: atom_id res chain seq x y z
N MET A 1 -11.91 -19.34 -17.60
CA MET A 1 -10.90 -18.65 -18.40
C MET A 1 -11.48 -17.29 -18.77
N THR A 2 -11.16 -16.23 -18.02
CA THR A 2 -11.69 -14.86 -18.25
C THR A 2 -10.62 -13.83 -17.89
N LEU A 3 -9.50 -13.84 -18.62
CA LEU A 3 -8.45 -12.81 -18.54
C LEU A 3 -8.82 -11.51 -19.28
N HIS A 4 -9.99 -11.47 -19.94
CA HIS A 4 -10.45 -10.34 -20.76
C HIS A 4 -10.70 -9.04 -20.00
N ALA A 5 -10.82 -9.09 -18.66
CA ALA A 5 -11.21 -7.93 -17.87
C ALA A 5 -10.02 -7.04 -17.42
N PHE A 6 -8.79 -7.56 -17.41
CA PHE A 6 -7.61 -6.80 -16.96
C PHE A 6 -7.21 -5.63 -17.87
N PRO A 7 -7.25 -5.76 -19.21
CA PRO A 7 -6.92 -4.64 -20.09
C PRO A 7 -7.78 -3.41 -19.81
N ALA A 8 -9.08 -3.59 -19.52
CA ALA A 8 -9.99 -2.50 -19.18
C ALA A 8 -9.69 -1.89 -17.79
N MET A 9 -9.20 -2.69 -16.83
CA MET A 9 -8.87 -2.21 -15.48
C MET A 9 -7.47 -1.64 -15.36
N ARG A 10 -6.58 -1.88 -16.33
CA ARG A 10 -5.18 -1.43 -16.27
C ARG A 10 -5.08 0.08 -16.09
N PHE A 11 -5.79 0.83 -16.93
CA PHE A 11 -5.74 2.30 -16.89
C PHE A 11 -6.21 2.86 -15.53
N PRO A 12 -7.42 2.55 -15.03
CA PRO A 12 -7.87 3.12 -13.75
C PRO A 12 -7.00 2.71 -12.56
N VAL A 13 -6.45 1.48 -12.54
CA VAL A 13 -5.50 1.07 -11.49
C VAL A 13 -4.23 1.92 -11.56
N LEU A 14 -3.57 1.99 -12.72
CA LEU A 14 -2.31 2.73 -12.84
C LEU A 14 -2.49 4.24 -12.63
N ALA A 15 -3.62 4.81 -13.07
CA ALA A 15 -3.94 6.22 -12.84
C ALA A 15 -4.13 6.51 -11.34
N GLY A 16 -4.86 5.66 -10.61
CA GLY A 16 -5.03 5.81 -9.17
C GLY A 16 -3.73 5.64 -8.38
N LEU A 17 -2.88 4.68 -8.76
CA LEU A 17 -1.53 4.54 -8.19
C LEU A 17 -0.64 5.75 -8.48
N GLY A 18 -0.71 6.30 -9.70
CA GLY A 18 0.02 7.52 -10.07
C GLY A 18 -0.45 8.73 -9.26
N ALA A 19 -1.76 8.90 -9.10
CA ALA A 19 -2.33 9.96 -8.27
C ALA A 19 -1.89 9.83 -6.80
N CYS A 20 -1.90 8.61 -6.24
CA CYS A 20 -1.37 8.33 -4.91
C CYS A 20 0.10 8.73 -4.78
N ALA A 21 0.95 8.26 -5.71
CA ALA A 21 2.39 8.53 -5.66
C ALA A 21 2.69 10.03 -5.76
N VAL A 22 2.00 10.74 -6.66
CA VAL A 22 2.13 12.20 -6.80
C VAL A 22 1.64 12.90 -5.53
N ALA A 23 0.49 12.52 -4.97
CA ALA A 23 -0.03 13.16 -3.77
C ALA A 23 0.91 13.03 -2.57
N PHE A 24 1.47 11.84 -2.33
CA PHE A 24 2.45 11.63 -1.27
C PHE A 24 3.77 12.36 -1.52
N ALA A 25 4.30 12.30 -2.75
CA ALA A 25 5.53 13.01 -3.09
C ALA A 25 5.38 14.54 -2.97
N VAL A 26 4.26 15.09 -3.41
CA VAL A 26 3.97 16.52 -3.25
C VAL A 26 3.80 16.85 -1.77
N SER A 27 3.08 16.03 -0.99
CA SER A 27 2.93 16.20 0.46
C SER A 27 4.29 16.31 1.17
N ASP A 28 5.23 15.43 0.84
CA ASP A 28 6.58 15.42 1.42
C ASP A 28 7.39 16.69 1.09
N VAL A 29 7.13 17.31 -0.06
CA VAL A 29 7.85 18.51 -0.51
C VAL A 29 7.25 19.80 0.05
N VAL A 30 5.92 19.87 0.14
CA VAL A 30 5.21 21.10 0.53
C VAL A 30 5.12 21.26 2.05
N ASN A 31 4.99 20.18 2.80
CA ASN A 31 4.83 20.20 4.26
C ASN A 31 6.20 20.16 4.95
N ARG A 32 6.99 21.21 4.78
CA ARG A 32 8.38 21.32 5.27
C ARG A 32 8.49 21.33 6.80
N GLU A 33 7.39 21.59 7.50
CA GLU A 33 7.29 21.52 8.95
C GLU A 33 7.41 20.09 9.49
N MET A 34 7.23 19.08 8.65
CA MET A 34 7.25 17.67 9.04
C MET A 34 8.34 16.92 8.28
N SER A 35 9.15 16.13 9.00
CA SER A 35 10.24 15.36 8.41
C SER A 35 9.71 14.07 7.77
N PRO A 36 9.89 13.86 6.44
CA PRO A 36 9.48 12.61 5.78
C PRO A 36 10.27 11.38 6.25
N VAL A 37 11.41 11.59 6.92
CA VAL A 37 12.23 10.51 7.47
C VAL A 37 11.72 10.12 8.86
N ALA A 38 11.38 11.10 9.69
CA ALA A 38 11.04 10.88 11.09
C ALA A 38 9.55 10.65 11.36
N GLU A 39 8.68 11.05 10.43
CA GLU A 39 7.23 10.97 10.62
C GLU A 39 6.56 10.13 9.53
N VAL A 40 5.65 9.28 9.96
CA VAL A 40 4.81 8.47 9.07
C VAL A 40 3.91 9.37 8.21
N VAL A 41 3.67 8.95 6.98
CA VAL A 41 2.86 9.63 5.95
C VAL A 41 1.49 10.03 6.51
N SER A 42 0.86 9.18 7.32
CA SER A 42 -0.46 9.50 7.90
C SER A 42 -0.45 10.72 8.81
N ARG A 43 0.66 11.01 9.52
CA ARG A 43 0.77 12.19 10.40
C ARG A 43 0.77 13.50 9.64
N PHE A 44 1.20 13.48 8.37
CA PHE A 44 1.17 14.66 7.51
C PHE A 44 -0.25 15.18 7.30
N VAL A 45 -1.32 14.43 7.63
CA VAL A 45 -2.70 14.94 7.64
C VAL A 45 -2.89 16.17 8.56
N ASN A 46 -2.01 16.33 9.56
CA ASN A 46 -2.04 17.43 10.53
C ASN A 46 -1.31 18.70 10.05
N THR A 47 -0.85 18.73 8.80
CA THR A 47 -0.11 19.86 8.19
C THR A 47 -1.03 20.75 7.36
N HIS A 48 -0.52 21.91 6.91
CA HIS A 48 -1.31 22.84 6.08
C HIS A 48 -1.84 22.19 4.78
N ALA A 49 -1.02 21.36 4.12
CA ALA A 49 -1.43 20.62 2.93
C ALA A 49 -1.75 19.14 3.24
N GLY A 50 -2.20 18.84 4.47
CA GLY A 50 -2.47 17.47 4.91
C GLY A 50 -3.55 16.73 4.10
N TRP A 51 -4.42 17.46 3.41
CA TRP A 51 -5.42 16.90 2.48
C TRP A 51 -4.78 16.06 1.35
N LEU A 52 -3.52 16.33 0.99
CA LEU A 52 -2.78 15.54 0.00
C LEU A 52 -2.61 14.08 0.44
N VAL A 53 -2.38 13.85 1.73
CA VAL A 53 -2.29 12.50 2.31
C VAL A 53 -3.62 11.78 2.14
N THR A 54 -4.73 12.42 2.51
CA THR A 54 -6.08 11.87 2.37
C THR A 54 -6.40 11.51 0.92
N VAL A 55 -6.09 12.41 -0.03
CA VAL A 55 -6.26 12.15 -1.47
C VAL A 55 -5.41 10.97 -1.92
N GLY A 56 -4.15 10.89 -1.47
CA GLY A 56 -3.27 9.78 -1.80
C GLY A 56 -3.78 8.43 -1.29
N MET A 57 -4.24 8.39 -0.04
CA MET A 57 -4.82 7.19 0.57
C MET A 57 -6.10 6.74 -0.15
N TYR A 58 -7.01 7.66 -0.48
CA TYR A 58 -8.19 7.32 -1.29
C TYR A 58 -7.81 6.81 -2.68
N GLY A 59 -6.84 7.45 -3.34
CA GLY A 59 -6.32 7.01 -4.63
C GLY A 59 -5.79 5.58 -4.58
N LEU A 60 -4.97 5.26 -3.57
CA LEU A 60 -4.44 3.92 -3.36
C LEU A 60 -5.54 2.89 -3.06
N ALA A 61 -6.48 3.27 -2.20
CA ALA A 61 -7.57 2.39 -1.78
C ALA A 61 -8.50 2.03 -2.96
N LEU A 62 -8.87 3.02 -3.78
CA LEU A 62 -9.72 2.84 -4.96
C LEU A 62 -8.99 2.06 -6.06
N ALA A 63 -7.71 2.37 -6.33
CA ALA A 63 -6.89 1.60 -7.26
C ALA A 63 -6.80 0.13 -6.81
N SER A 64 -6.63 -0.09 -5.51
CA SER A 64 -6.58 -1.41 -4.90
C SER A 64 -7.92 -2.15 -5.01
N ALA A 65 -9.05 -1.46 -4.85
CA ALA A 65 -10.38 -2.05 -5.04
C ALA A 65 -10.58 -2.54 -6.47
N VAL A 66 -10.26 -1.69 -7.46
CA VAL A 66 -10.35 -2.04 -8.89
C VAL A 66 -9.44 -3.22 -9.21
N PHE A 67 -8.21 -3.21 -8.70
CA PHE A 67 -7.27 -4.33 -8.85
C PHE A 67 -7.84 -5.62 -8.25
N THR A 68 -8.44 -5.56 -7.05
CA THR A 68 -9.09 -6.71 -6.38
C THR A 68 -10.14 -7.37 -7.27
N VAL A 69 -11.02 -6.56 -7.88
CA VAL A 69 -12.06 -7.04 -8.79
C VAL A 69 -11.43 -7.76 -9.98
N GLY A 70 -10.33 -7.24 -10.53
CA GLY A 70 -9.55 -7.92 -11.55
C GLY A 70 -9.03 -9.26 -11.05
N VAL A 71 -8.31 -9.28 -9.92
CA VAL A 71 -7.66 -10.48 -9.37
C VAL A 71 -8.68 -11.58 -9.09
N ALA A 72 -9.83 -11.24 -8.51
CA ALA A 72 -10.92 -12.18 -8.25
C ALA A 72 -11.39 -12.89 -9.53
N ARG A 73 -11.39 -12.19 -10.68
CA ARG A 73 -11.76 -12.77 -11.99
C ARG A 73 -10.71 -13.74 -12.55
N THR A 74 -9.44 -13.64 -12.13
CA THR A 74 -8.39 -14.61 -12.52
C THR A 74 -8.57 -15.97 -11.85
N ARG A 75 -9.27 -16.02 -10.70
CA ARG A 75 -9.38 -17.20 -9.83
C ARG A 75 -8.02 -17.79 -9.39
N ALA A 76 -6.96 -16.99 -9.42
CA ALA A 76 -5.61 -17.44 -9.09
C ALA A 76 -5.47 -17.84 -7.61
N SER A 77 -6.06 -17.06 -6.71
CA SER A 77 -6.15 -17.38 -5.28
C SER A 77 -7.34 -16.67 -4.65
N ARG A 78 -8.31 -17.45 -4.14
CA ARG A 78 -9.47 -16.89 -3.42
C ARG A 78 -9.02 -16.15 -2.16
N THR A 79 -8.12 -16.75 -1.39
CA THR A 79 -7.54 -16.14 -0.19
C THR A 79 -6.75 -14.88 -0.51
N GLY A 80 -5.90 -14.91 -1.55
CA GLY A 80 -5.15 -13.73 -1.97
C GLY A 80 -6.05 -12.57 -2.42
N SER A 81 -7.15 -12.88 -3.11
CA SER A 81 -8.15 -11.87 -3.51
C SER A 81 -8.86 -11.25 -2.31
N TRP A 82 -9.26 -12.08 -1.33
CA TRP A 82 -9.91 -11.60 -0.10
C TRP A 82 -9.00 -10.72 0.74
N LEU A 83 -7.75 -11.14 0.94
CA LEU A 83 -6.75 -10.35 1.67
C LEU A 83 -6.49 -8.99 1.00
N PHE A 84 -6.47 -8.96 -0.34
CA PHE A 84 -6.33 -7.70 -1.07
C PHE A 84 -7.57 -6.79 -0.93
N GLY A 85 -8.77 -7.39 -0.84
CA GLY A 85 -9.99 -6.66 -0.48
C GLY A 85 -9.93 -6.06 0.93
N ILE A 86 -9.40 -6.81 1.90
CA ILE A 86 -9.16 -6.33 3.28
C ILE A 86 -8.16 -5.16 3.28
N TRP A 87 -7.07 -5.26 2.50
CA TRP A 87 -6.14 -4.15 2.28
C TRP A 87 -6.86 -2.88 1.79
N SER A 88 -7.66 -3.00 0.74
CA SER A 88 -8.39 -1.85 0.18
C SER A 88 -9.38 -1.24 1.19
N ALA A 89 -10.11 -2.07 1.93
CA ALA A 89 -11.04 -1.60 2.95
C ALA A 89 -10.32 -0.95 4.14
N GLY A 90 -9.21 -1.52 4.59
CA GLY A 90 -8.39 -0.97 5.67
C GLY A 90 -7.78 0.38 5.31
N LEU A 91 -7.31 0.55 4.06
CA LEU A 91 -6.87 1.86 3.56
C LEU A 91 -7.99 2.90 3.55
N LEU A 92 -9.21 2.52 3.12
CA LEU A 92 -10.36 3.44 3.16
C LEU A 92 -10.69 3.87 4.58
N LEU A 93 -10.72 2.93 5.53
CA LEU A 93 -10.96 3.23 6.93
C LEU A 93 -9.86 4.14 7.50
N ALA A 94 -8.59 3.83 7.26
CA ALA A 94 -7.47 4.66 7.69
C ALA A 94 -7.51 6.06 7.05
N ALA A 95 -8.04 6.22 5.83
CA ALA A 95 -8.21 7.53 5.21
C ALA A 95 -9.34 8.37 5.84
N VAL A 96 -10.39 7.70 6.35
CA VAL A 96 -11.55 8.35 6.98
C VAL A 96 -11.25 8.81 8.40
N PHE A 97 -10.50 8.01 9.15
CA PHE A 97 -10.11 8.32 10.52
C PHE A 97 -8.70 8.92 10.52
N PRO A 98 -8.55 10.24 10.71
CA PRO A 98 -7.24 10.88 10.68
C PRO A 98 -6.36 10.39 11.84
N ALA A 99 -5.06 10.32 11.57
CA ALA A 99 -4.06 10.08 12.58
C ALA A 99 -3.89 11.34 13.47
N ASP A 100 -3.63 11.13 14.76
CA ASP A 100 -3.32 12.19 15.72
C ASP A 100 -2.06 12.98 15.31
N PRO A 101 -1.82 14.16 15.89
CA PRO A 101 -0.55 14.87 15.74
C PRO A 101 0.65 14.02 16.20
N PRO A 102 1.86 14.25 15.66
CA PRO A 102 3.08 13.58 16.10
C PRO A 102 3.30 13.63 17.62
N GLY A 103 3.96 12.60 18.15
CA GLY A 103 4.36 12.53 19.56
C GLY A 103 3.29 12.04 20.55
N ARG A 104 2.09 11.66 20.08
CA ARG A 104 0.99 11.16 20.93
C ARG A 104 0.81 9.64 20.91
N TRP A 105 1.91 8.89 20.89
CA TRP A 105 1.84 7.42 20.81
C TRP A 105 1.31 6.74 22.08
N ASP A 106 1.47 7.36 23.25
CA ASP A 106 1.14 6.77 24.56
C ASP A 106 -0.33 6.98 24.99
N ASP A 107 -1.04 7.90 24.34
CA ASP A 107 -2.44 8.25 24.62
C ASP A 107 -3.19 8.53 23.31
N PRO A 108 -3.40 7.49 22.47
CA PRO A 108 -4.01 7.67 21.16
C PRO A 108 -5.49 8.01 21.31
N SER A 109 -5.96 8.96 20.51
CA SER A 109 -7.40 9.20 20.38
C SER A 109 -8.14 7.99 19.83
N VAL A 110 -9.47 8.00 19.90
CA VAL A 110 -10.31 6.97 19.25
C VAL A 110 -10.07 6.95 17.74
N SER A 111 -9.88 8.11 17.11
CA SER A 111 -9.59 8.21 15.69
C SER A 111 -8.26 7.55 15.35
N GLU A 112 -7.21 7.87 16.10
CA GLU A 112 -5.88 7.26 15.98
C GLU A 112 -5.93 5.75 16.17
N THR A 113 -6.69 5.28 17.16
CA THR A 113 -6.84 3.84 17.44
C THR A 113 -7.48 3.12 16.24
N ILE A 114 -8.54 3.68 15.65
CA ILE A 114 -9.19 3.11 14.47
C ILE A 114 -8.24 3.16 13.27
N HIS A 115 -7.58 4.30 13.05
CA HIS A 115 -6.60 4.49 11.98
C HIS A 115 -5.49 3.45 12.05
N GLY A 116 -4.82 3.35 13.21
CA GLY A 116 -3.69 2.46 13.43
C GLY A 116 -4.07 0.99 13.26
N LEU A 117 -5.20 0.55 13.82
CA LEU A 117 -5.68 -0.82 13.64
C LEU A 117 -6.02 -1.12 12.17
N ALA A 118 -6.70 -0.20 11.49
CA ALA A 118 -7.04 -0.35 10.07
C ALA A 118 -5.77 -0.43 9.20
N ALA A 119 -4.78 0.43 9.45
CA ALA A 119 -3.50 0.45 8.74
C ALA A 119 -2.71 -0.85 8.96
N TRP A 120 -2.61 -1.33 10.21
CA TRP A 120 -1.94 -2.60 10.52
C TRP A 120 -2.58 -3.80 9.83
N VAL A 121 -3.92 -3.92 9.95
CA VAL A 121 -4.67 -4.99 9.30
C VAL A 121 -4.48 -4.91 7.79
N ALA A 122 -4.51 -3.72 7.21
CA ALA A 122 -4.30 -3.52 5.79
C ALA A 122 -2.90 -4.01 5.37
N LEU A 123 -1.84 -3.48 5.97
CA LEU A 123 -0.45 -3.79 5.58
C LEU A 123 -0.14 -5.29 5.71
N LEU A 124 -0.60 -5.93 6.80
CA LEU A 124 -0.45 -7.38 6.99
C LEU A 124 -1.23 -8.18 5.94
N ALA A 125 -2.44 -7.75 5.61
CA ALA A 125 -3.24 -8.39 4.57
C ALA A 125 -2.59 -8.24 3.19
N PHE A 126 -2.02 -7.06 2.88
CA PHE A 126 -1.29 -6.83 1.65
C PHE A 126 -0.06 -7.72 1.55
N LEU A 127 0.78 -7.75 2.58
CA LEU A 127 1.97 -8.61 2.65
C LEU A 127 1.61 -10.07 2.33
N ALA A 128 0.59 -10.60 3.01
CA ALA A 128 0.12 -11.97 2.80
C ALA A 128 -0.44 -12.18 1.38
N ALA A 129 -1.24 -11.23 0.87
CA ALA A 129 -1.78 -11.27 -0.48
C ALA A 129 -0.67 -11.27 -1.54
N ALA A 130 0.30 -10.37 -1.43
CA ALA A 130 1.42 -10.21 -2.36
C ALA A 130 2.25 -11.51 -2.46
N VAL A 131 2.56 -12.13 -1.32
CA VAL A 131 3.29 -13.41 -1.28
C VAL A 131 2.48 -14.54 -1.92
N LEU A 132 1.20 -14.70 -1.55
CA LEU A 132 0.36 -15.78 -2.06
C LEU A 132 0.11 -15.66 -3.57
N LEU A 133 -0.22 -14.45 -4.03
CA LEU A 133 -0.50 -14.17 -5.44
C LEU A 133 0.77 -14.29 -6.29
N THR A 134 1.91 -13.79 -5.80
CA THR A 134 3.19 -13.94 -6.52
C THR A 134 3.61 -15.39 -6.64
N ARG A 135 3.50 -16.18 -5.57
CA ARG A 135 3.78 -17.63 -5.63
C ARG A 135 2.93 -18.34 -6.68
N ARG A 136 1.67 -17.93 -6.84
CA ARG A 136 0.79 -18.48 -7.87
C ARG A 136 1.20 -18.01 -9.27
N TRP A 137 1.33 -16.71 -9.47
CA TRP A 137 1.54 -16.10 -10.79
C TRP A 137 2.94 -16.25 -11.35
N ARG A 138 3.99 -16.40 -10.52
CA ARG A 138 5.36 -16.58 -11.04
C ARG A 138 5.55 -17.79 -11.94
N ARG A 139 4.59 -18.73 -11.93
CA ARG A 139 4.56 -19.92 -12.78
C ARG A 139 3.79 -19.71 -14.09
N GLU A 140 3.07 -18.60 -14.22
CA GLU A 140 2.24 -18.31 -15.38
C GLU A 140 3.05 -17.63 -16.49
N PRO A 141 2.92 -18.06 -17.76
CA PRO A 141 3.57 -17.40 -18.88
C PRO A 141 3.19 -15.91 -18.99
N GLY A 142 4.18 -15.06 -19.25
CA GLY A 142 4.00 -13.61 -19.43
C GLY A 142 4.07 -12.78 -18.15
N MET A 143 4.20 -13.40 -16.98
CA MET A 143 4.39 -12.68 -15.72
C MET A 143 5.82 -12.12 -15.61
N PRO A 144 6.01 -10.84 -15.24
CA PRO A 144 7.34 -10.25 -15.13
C PRO A 144 8.16 -10.90 -14.01
N GLY A 145 9.43 -11.23 -14.28
CA GLY A 145 10.36 -11.71 -13.25
C GLY A 145 10.51 -10.72 -12.09
N ALA A 146 10.36 -9.42 -12.37
CA ALA A 146 10.35 -8.33 -11.39
C ALA A 146 9.30 -8.52 -10.27
N LEU A 147 8.20 -9.25 -10.50
CA LEU A 147 7.17 -9.45 -9.47
C LEU A 147 7.73 -10.15 -8.21
N THR A 148 8.64 -11.11 -8.40
CA THR A 148 9.29 -11.80 -7.26
C THR A 148 10.21 -10.86 -6.51
N ALA A 149 10.99 -10.04 -7.22
CA ALA A 149 11.89 -9.06 -6.61
C ALA A 149 11.13 -7.99 -5.82
N VAL A 150 10.05 -7.45 -6.40
CA VAL A 150 9.22 -6.45 -5.72
C VAL A 150 8.47 -7.07 -4.52
N THR A 151 8.06 -8.33 -4.59
CA THR A 151 7.49 -9.03 -3.41
C THR A 151 8.51 -9.15 -2.28
N ALA A 152 9.78 -9.43 -2.61
CA ALA A 152 10.84 -9.45 -1.60
C ALA A 152 11.05 -8.05 -0.99
N ALA A 153 10.96 -6.99 -1.80
CA ALA A 153 11.02 -5.61 -1.32
C ALA A 153 9.84 -5.27 -0.38
N VAL A 154 8.62 -5.71 -0.68
CA VAL A 154 7.45 -5.59 0.22
C VAL A 154 7.72 -6.26 1.56
N VAL A 155 8.20 -7.51 1.55
CA VAL A 155 8.51 -8.27 2.77
C VAL A 155 9.59 -7.57 3.59
N LEU A 156 10.71 -7.19 2.96
CA LEU A 156 11.81 -6.53 3.64
C LEU A 156 11.40 -5.15 4.17
N GLY A 157 10.69 -4.35 3.36
CA GLY A 157 10.17 -3.05 3.76
C GLY A 157 9.25 -3.15 4.96
N MET A 158 8.33 -4.13 4.96
CA MET A 158 7.44 -4.37 6.11
C MET A 158 8.20 -4.78 7.37
N ILE A 159 9.22 -5.62 7.26
CA ILE A 159 10.09 -5.97 8.41
C ILE A 159 10.76 -4.71 8.96
N LEU A 160 11.36 -3.89 8.11
CA LEU A 160 12.02 -2.65 8.52
C LEU A 160 11.03 -1.68 9.18
N PHE A 161 9.84 -1.50 8.59
CA PHE A 161 8.81 -0.65 9.14
C PHE A 161 8.33 -1.12 10.52
N VAL A 162 8.07 -2.42 10.69
CA VAL A 162 7.68 -3.01 11.98
C VAL A 162 8.75 -2.77 13.04
N ILE A 163 10.02 -3.00 12.71
CA ILE A 163 11.14 -2.75 13.64
C ILE A 163 11.13 -1.30 14.11
N THR A 164 11.07 -0.34 13.17
CA THR A 164 11.08 1.09 13.51
C THR A 164 9.82 1.55 14.24
N MET A 165 8.67 0.96 13.93
CA MET A 165 7.39 1.30 14.57
C MET A 165 7.34 0.80 16.01
N VAL A 166 7.77 -0.44 16.25
CA VAL A 166 7.89 -0.98 17.61
C VAL A 166 8.88 -0.18 18.45
N ASP A 167 9.99 0.27 17.86
CA ASP A 167 10.94 1.14 18.54
C ASP A 167 10.30 2.48 18.94
N VAL A 168 9.68 3.20 18.00
CA VAL A 168 9.04 4.51 18.26
C VAL A 168 7.92 4.42 19.31
N MET A 169 7.15 3.34 19.31
CA MET A 169 6.07 3.10 20.27
C MET A 169 6.54 2.67 21.66
N GLY A 170 7.80 2.28 21.83
CA GLY A 170 8.26 1.66 23.07
C GLY A 170 9.68 2.04 23.47
N ALA A 171 10.67 1.39 22.83
CA ALA A 171 12.07 1.46 23.24
C ALA A 171 12.74 2.82 22.96
N ARG A 172 12.31 3.51 21.89
CA ARG A 172 12.80 4.82 21.43
C ARG A 172 14.34 4.86 21.36
N ALA A 173 14.94 3.75 20.94
CA ALA A 173 16.38 3.51 20.97
C ALA A 173 17.05 3.79 19.62
N LEU A 174 16.29 3.83 18.52
CA LEU A 174 16.79 4.10 17.17
C LEU A 174 16.59 5.58 16.79
N PRO A 175 17.40 6.12 15.86
CA PRO A 175 17.05 7.36 15.20
C PRO A 175 15.67 7.23 14.54
N SER A 176 14.82 8.27 14.64
CA SER A 176 13.49 8.21 14.04
C SER A 176 13.61 8.20 12.50
N VAL A 177 13.57 6.99 11.95
CA VAL A 177 13.57 6.70 10.51
C VAL A 177 12.28 5.97 10.09
N ILE A 178 11.27 5.98 10.97
CA ILE A 178 9.98 5.31 10.76
C ILE A 178 9.25 5.84 9.53
N GLY A 179 9.34 7.14 9.26
CA GLY A 179 8.74 7.76 8.08
C GLY A 179 9.38 7.28 6.79
N LEU A 180 10.68 7.03 6.80
CA LEU A 180 11.42 6.49 5.66
C LEU A 180 11.07 5.02 5.42
N THR A 181 11.06 4.19 6.46
CA THR A 181 10.75 2.76 6.32
C THR A 181 9.29 2.54 5.89
N GLU A 182 8.36 3.36 6.36
CA GLU A 182 6.97 3.36 5.89
C GLU A 182 6.88 3.70 4.39
N ARG A 183 7.56 4.78 3.96
CA ARG A 183 7.59 5.18 2.54
C ARG A 183 8.19 4.10 1.65
N ILE A 184 9.21 3.39 2.13
CA ILE A 184 9.80 2.25 1.41
C ILE A 184 8.78 1.13 1.23
N VAL A 185 8.06 0.73 2.28
CA VAL A 185 7.05 -0.34 2.14
C VAL A 185 5.87 0.11 1.28
N LEU A 186 5.36 1.34 1.45
CA LEU A 186 4.28 1.87 0.61
C LEU A 186 4.69 1.97 -0.87
N ALA A 187 5.93 2.40 -1.15
CA ALA A 187 6.45 2.43 -2.52
C ALA A 187 6.59 1.02 -3.11
N ALA A 188 7.03 0.04 -2.30
CA ALA A 188 7.09 -1.36 -2.72
C ALA A 188 5.70 -1.93 -3.00
N ASP A 189 4.70 -1.59 -2.18
CA ASP A 189 3.31 -2.01 -2.36
C ASP A 189 2.74 -1.44 -3.66
N VAL A 190 2.87 -0.13 -3.88
CA VAL A 190 2.47 0.54 -5.14
C VAL A 190 3.16 -0.09 -6.35
N ALA A 191 4.47 -0.33 -6.28
CA ALA A 191 5.23 -0.97 -7.34
C ALA A 191 4.74 -2.40 -7.60
N TRP A 192 4.40 -3.15 -6.56
CA TRP A 192 3.90 -4.52 -6.68
C TRP A 192 2.58 -4.55 -7.45
N ILE A 193 1.64 -3.66 -7.11
CA ILE A 193 0.34 -3.55 -7.80
C ILE A 193 0.55 -3.17 -9.26
N ALA A 194 1.44 -2.21 -9.54
CA ALA A 194 1.74 -1.79 -10.90
C ALA A 194 2.32 -2.93 -11.75
N VAL A 195 3.34 -3.63 -11.24
CA VAL A 195 3.98 -4.77 -11.92
C VAL A 195 2.99 -5.91 -12.14
N ALA A 196 2.19 -6.26 -11.13
CA ALA A 196 1.17 -7.29 -11.24
C ALA A 196 0.11 -6.92 -12.29
N THR A 197 -0.35 -5.67 -12.30
CA THR A 197 -1.32 -5.17 -13.28
C THR A 197 -0.79 -5.26 -14.71
N ILE A 198 0.47 -4.86 -14.93
CA ILE A 198 1.14 -4.96 -16.23
C ILE A 198 1.28 -6.43 -16.65
N GLY A 199 1.71 -7.30 -15.73
CA GLY A 199 1.87 -8.74 -15.99
C GLY A 199 0.57 -9.42 -16.39
N LEU A 200 -0.50 -9.20 -15.62
CA LEU A 200 -1.82 -9.79 -15.89
C LEU A 200 -2.42 -9.31 -17.22
N THR A 201 -2.12 -8.07 -17.62
CA THR A 201 -2.50 -7.56 -18.94
C THR A 201 -1.76 -8.28 -20.07
N ARG A 202 -0.45 -8.52 -19.93
CA ARG A 202 0.36 -9.24 -20.93
C ARG A 202 0.00 -10.72 -21.02
N SER A 203 -0.16 -11.40 -19.89
CA SER A 203 -0.56 -12.81 -19.82
C SER A 203 -1.97 -13.06 -20.38
N GLY A 204 -2.87 -12.07 -20.32
CA GLY A 204 -4.18 -12.14 -20.97
C GLY A 204 -4.13 -11.96 -22.49
N GLY A 205 -3.14 -11.23 -23.00
CA GLY A 205 -2.90 -11.07 -24.44
C GLY A 205 -2.24 -12.28 -25.08
N ALA A 206 -1.29 -12.93 -24.39
CA ALA A 206 -0.54 -14.08 -24.90
C ALA A 206 -1.35 -15.40 -24.99
N ARG A 207 -2.58 -15.45 -24.45
CA ARG A 207 -3.49 -16.60 -24.55
C ARG A 207 -4.59 -16.41 -25.60
N ARG A 208 -4.51 -15.34 -26.39
CA ARG A 208 -5.32 -15.14 -27.60
C ARG A 208 -4.53 -15.63 -28.80
#